data_AF-A0A1Q8BJI9-F1
#
_entry.id   AF-A0A1Q8BJI9-F1
#
_cell.length_a   1.000
_cell.length_b   1.000
_cell.length_c   1.000
_cell.angle_alpha   90.00
_cell.angle_beta   90.00
_cell.angle_gamma   90.00
#
_symmetry.space_group_name_H-M   'P 1'
#
loop_
_entity.id
_entity.type
_entity.pdbx_description
1 polymer ?
#
loop_
_entity_poly.entity_id
_entity_poly.type
_entity_poly.pdbx_seq_one_letter_code
_entity_poly.pdbx_strand_id
1 'polypeptide(L)'
;MISRKLYENPPEKLLPDCLKPANERDKLSPADRVFGFVKQKGQGAYRGQIRVGAIDCISDKAGAIEDFAQSVPLQILGQPKPQQGRFYVAEDDSGKAQTQKRNNEEAGYKACRGLRGRKVYPHHKLPDEINESYWQNPMSAELKTSLDNYFREFRRPQKDGQEQRDNQNRSIKGWVKPKTEFIFDIHFINLSEVEVGALILLLNLEDGFHRFGGGKPLGFGSVKLVLDGSEIFKGSELKKHYFALDEEDLADKPKPTETKTCLEAFETAINKYPDGNGQRILQSFLASARGFDKPIHYPRTTKEPYLVEYGKEVSASFNWFVANNRASGHKLALPDIYDDNGFPLKPED
;
A
#
# COMPACT_ATOMS: atom_id res chain seq x y z
N MET A 1 21.82 15.74 9.60
CA MET A 1 23.04 15.75 8.78
C MET A 1 22.79 14.86 7.58
N ILE A 2 22.79 15.41 6.37
CA ILE A 2 22.69 14.60 5.15
C ILE A 2 24.00 13.83 5.02
N SER A 3 23.99 12.50 5.18
CA SER A 3 25.16 11.70 4.81
C SER A 3 25.39 11.91 3.32
N ARG A 4 26.41 12.72 2.99
CA ARG A 4 26.94 12.89 1.63
C ARG A 4 27.91 11.75 1.25
N LYS A 5 28.08 10.76 2.12
CA LYS A 5 28.96 9.62 1.86
C LYS A 5 28.28 8.66 0.90
N LEU A 6 29.01 8.31 -0.15
CA LEU A 6 28.63 7.22 -1.05
C LEU A 6 28.75 5.90 -0.28
N TYR A 7 27.77 5.03 -0.46
CA TYR A 7 27.82 3.67 0.05
C TYR A 7 28.71 2.80 -0.84
N GLU A 8 29.19 1.68 -0.31
CA GLU A 8 30.11 0.77 -1.00
C GLU A 8 29.52 0.20 -2.29
N ASN A 9 28.22 -0.14 -2.26
CA ASN A 9 27.51 -0.67 -3.42
C ASN A 9 26.27 0.17 -3.74
N PRO A 10 25.91 0.33 -5.04
CA PRO A 10 24.63 0.92 -5.40
C PRO A 10 23.49 -0.03 -5.01
N PRO A 11 22.29 0.50 -4.70
CA PRO A 11 21.13 -0.34 -4.34
C PRO A 11 20.84 -1.44 -5.38
N GLU A 12 20.98 -1.13 -6.67
CA GLU A 12 20.74 -2.08 -7.77
C GLU A 12 21.63 -3.34 -7.71
N LYS A 13 22.83 -3.24 -7.13
CA LYS A 13 23.74 -4.38 -6.96
C LYS A 13 23.30 -5.33 -5.84
N LEU A 14 22.43 -4.88 -4.93
CA LEU A 14 21.84 -5.70 -3.87
C LEU A 14 20.52 -6.36 -4.31
N LEU A 15 20.03 -6.06 -5.52
CA LEU A 15 18.80 -6.63 -6.05
C LEU A 15 19.12 -7.89 -6.88
N PRO A 16 18.57 -9.07 -6.52
CA PRO A 16 18.68 -10.27 -7.34
C PRO A 16 18.21 -10.04 -8.79
N ASP A 17 18.86 -10.68 -9.76
CA ASP A 17 18.54 -10.49 -11.19
C ASP A 17 17.09 -10.86 -11.52
N CYS A 18 16.51 -11.85 -10.83
CA CYS A 18 15.11 -12.24 -11.00
C CYS A 18 14.09 -11.19 -10.54
N LEU A 19 14.52 -10.17 -9.78
CA LEU A 19 13.69 -9.06 -9.32
C LEU A 19 13.95 -7.76 -10.11
N LYS A 20 14.90 -7.77 -11.04
CA LYS A 20 15.14 -6.63 -11.93
C LYS A 20 14.00 -6.53 -12.95
N PRO A 21 13.70 -5.32 -13.46
CA PRO A 21 12.74 -5.15 -14.53
C PRO A 21 13.07 -6.09 -15.71
N ALA A 22 12.07 -6.83 -16.18
CA ALA A 22 12.23 -7.71 -17.32
C ALA A 22 12.69 -6.91 -18.56
N ASN A 23 13.58 -7.49 -19.37
CA ASN A 23 14.05 -6.89 -20.63
C ASN A 23 13.69 -7.74 -21.86
N GLU A 24 13.17 -8.94 -21.64
CA GLU A 24 12.85 -9.97 -22.62
C GLU A 24 11.52 -10.64 -22.26
N ARG A 25 10.84 -11.20 -23.27
CA ARG A 25 9.47 -11.71 -23.13
C ARG A 25 9.37 -12.95 -22.25
N ASP A 26 10.38 -13.79 -22.23
CA ASP A 26 10.48 -15.00 -21.40
C ASP A 26 10.79 -14.67 -19.93
N LYS A 27 11.19 -13.43 -19.62
CA LYS A 27 11.43 -12.93 -18.26
C LYS A 27 10.26 -12.16 -17.65
N LEU A 28 9.15 -12.00 -18.38
CA LEU A 28 7.98 -11.30 -17.86
C LEU A 28 7.41 -12.01 -16.64
N SER A 29 7.20 -11.28 -15.57
CA SER A 29 6.50 -11.77 -14.38
C SER A 29 5.02 -12.03 -14.70
N PRO A 30 4.30 -12.77 -13.83
CA PRO A 30 2.84 -12.87 -13.93
C PRO A 30 2.16 -11.49 -14.01
N ALA A 31 2.63 -10.51 -13.23
CA ALA A 31 2.08 -9.15 -13.25
C ALA A 31 2.31 -8.45 -14.60
N ASP A 32 3.51 -8.57 -15.18
CA ASP A 32 3.82 -8.01 -16.50
C ASP A 32 2.91 -8.59 -17.60
N ARG A 33 2.58 -9.88 -17.51
CA ARG A 33 1.68 -10.54 -18.48
C ARG A 33 0.23 -10.11 -18.30
N VAL A 34 -0.24 -10.01 -17.05
CA VAL A 34 -1.61 -9.60 -16.72
C VAL A 34 -1.86 -8.14 -17.09
N PHE A 35 -1.01 -7.23 -16.60
CA PHE A 35 -1.22 -5.78 -16.73
C PHE A 35 -0.53 -5.15 -17.95
N GLY A 36 0.37 -5.89 -18.59
CA GLY A 36 1.15 -5.42 -19.73
C GLY A 36 2.52 -4.90 -19.32
N PHE A 37 3.39 -4.79 -20.32
CA PHE A 37 4.78 -4.41 -20.13
C PHE A 37 5.27 -3.58 -21.30
N VAL A 38 6.12 -2.59 -21.02
CA VAL A 38 6.86 -1.82 -22.02
C VAL A 38 8.34 -1.85 -21.66
N LYS A 39 9.17 -2.16 -22.65
CA LYS A 39 10.62 -2.21 -22.47
C LYS A 39 11.15 -0.83 -22.12
N GLN A 40 11.91 -0.73 -21.04
CA GLN A 40 12.43 0.56 -20.54
C GLN A 40 13.47 1.18 -21.49
N LYS A 41 14.19 0.35 -22.25
CA LYS A 41 15.19 0.79 -23.24
C LYS A 41 15.04 -0.01 -24.54
N GLY A 42 14.98 0.69 -25.67
CA GLY A 42 14.80 0.08 -26.99
C GLY A 42 13.34 -0.21 -27.32
N GLN A 43 13.11 -1.12 -28.25
CA GLN A 43 11.76 -1.48 -28.72
C GLN A 43 11.28 -2.80 -28.11
N GLY A 44 9.98 -2.87 -27.81
CA GLY A 44 9.32 -4.06 -27.30
C GLY A 44 8.22 -3.74 -26.29
N ALA A 45 7.08 -4.39 -26.43
CA ALA A 45 5.98 -4.31 -25.48
C ALA A 45 5.20 -5.63 -25.46
N TYR A 46 4.50 -5.86 -24.36
CA TYR A 46 3.54 -6.95 -24.21
C TYR A 46 2.20 -6.34 -23.82
N ARG A 47 1.16 -6.61 -24.61
CA ARG A 47 -0.18 -6.09 -24.34
C ARG A 47 -0.73 -6.74 -23.07
N GLY A 48 -1.21 -5.91 -22.14
CA GLY A 48 -1.95 -6.37 -20.97
C GLY A 48 -3.18 -7.18 -21.38
N GLN A 49 -3.46 -8.21 -20.60
CA GLN A 49 -4.46 -9.21 -20.90
C GLN A 49 -5.76 -9.00 -20.11
N ILE A 50 -5.85 -7.89 -19.38
CA ILE A 50 -7.04 -7.47 -18.65
C ILE A 50 -7.62 -6.17 -19.23
N ARG A 51 -8.92 -5.98 -19.01
CA ARG A 51 -9.65 -4.75 -19.30
C ARG A 51 -10.65 -4.49 -18.18
N VAL A 52 -10.61 -3.28 -17.62
CA VAL A 52 -11.63 -2.80 -16.69
C VAL A 52 -12.82 -2.26 -17.51
N GLY A 53 -14.02 -2.70 -17.18
CA GLY A 53 -15.28 -2.28 -17.79
C GLY A 53 -15.68 -0.86 -17.39
N ALA A 54 -16.93 -0.49 -17.70
CA ALA A 54 -17.51 0.75 -17.22
C ALA A 54 -17.60 0.70 -15.68
N ILE A 55 -17.43 1.86 -15.05
CA ILE A 55 -17.51 2.01 -13.59
C ILE A 55 -18.75 2.80 -13.25
N ASP A 56 -19.64 2.20 -12.47
CA ASP A 56 -20.88 2.81 -12.02
C ASP A 56 -20.86 3.03 -10.51
N CYS A 57 -21.16 4.26 -10.08
CA CYS A 57 -21.46 4.55 -8.68
C CYS A 57 -22.88 4.09 -8.37
N ILE A 58 -23.02 3.11 -7.47
CA ILE A 58 -24.32 2.53 -7.08
C ILE A 58 -24.86 3.15 -5.79
N SER A 59 -24.03 3.88 -5.03
CA SER A 59 -24.50 4.79 -3.98
C SER A 59 -25.19 6.02 -4.57
N ASP A 60 -25.86 6.81 -3.72
CA ASP A 60 -26.42 8.11 -4.11
C ASP A 60 -25.33 9.02 -4.72
N LYS A 61 -25.41 9.22 -6.04
CA LYS A 61 -24.41 9.98 -6.81
C LYS A 61 -24.31 11.43 -6.35
N ALA A 62 -25.42 12.04 -5.93
CA ALA A 62 -25.43 13.41 -5.44
C ALA A 62 -24.75 13.53 -4.07
N GLY A 63 -24.86 12.49 -3.23
CA GLY A 63 -24.26 12.42 -1.90
C GLY A 63 -22.86 11.80 -1.84
N ALA A 64 -22.39 11.14 -2.91
CA ALA A 64 -21.13 10.40 -2.97
C ALA A 64 -19.89 11.28 -2.76
N ILE A 65 -19.94 12.51 -3.25
CA ILE A 65 -18.88 13.50 -3.08
C ILE A 65 -19.31 14.49 -1.98
N GLU A 66 -18.42 14.72 -1.03
CA GLU A 66 -18.53 15.85 -0.10
C GLU A 66 -17.66 16.99 -0.61
N ASP A 67 -18.29 18.02 -1.15
CA ASP A 67 -17.62 19.27 -1.49
C ASP A 67 -17.51 20.17 -0.27
N PHE A 68 -16.36 20.80 -0.10
CA PHE A 68 -16.09 21.71 1.01
C PHE A 68 -16.27 23.15 0.57
N ALA A 69 -17.02 23.92 1.36
CA ALA A 69 -17.15 25.36 1.18
C ALA A 69 -15.79 26.08 1.21
N GLN A 70 -14.85 25.57 2.01
CA GLN A 70 -13.46 26.02 2.03
C GLN A 70 -12.54 24.81 1.88
N SER A 71 -11.47 24.95 1.09
CA SER A 71 -10.52 23.86 0.91
C SER A 71 -9.78 23.54 2.22
N VAL A 72 -9.75 22.27 2.58
CA VAL A 72 -9.13 21.74 3.79
C VAL A 72 -7.62 21.61 3.56
N PRO A 73 -6.76 22.33 4.30
CA PRO A 73 -5.32 22.17 4.17
C PRO A 73 -4.86 20.90 4.89
N LEU A 74 -4.19 20.04 4.13
CA LEU A 74 -3.70 18.76 4.63
C LEU A 74 -2.38 18.92 5.38
N GLN A 75 -2.12 18.01 6.31
CA GLN A 75 -0.84 17.90 7.00
C GLN A 75 0.30 17.65 6.00
N ILE A 76 1.50 18.16 6.32
CA ILE A 76 2.69 17.97 5.48
C ILE A 76 3.03 16.48 5.41
N LEU A 77 3.14 15.97 4.18
CA LEU A 77 3.61 14.61 3.94
C LEU A 77 5.14 14.57 4.04
N GLY A 78 5.64 13.57 4.76
CA GLY A 78 7.08 13.31 4.82
C GLY A 78 7.63 12.89 3.46
N GLN A 79 8.77 13.44 3.07
CA GLN A 79 9.56 12.92 1.95
C GLN A 79 10.28 11.62 2.34
N PRO A 80 10.50 10.69 1.40
CA PRO A 80 11.37 9.55 1.63
C PRO A 80 12.71 9.99 2.22
N LYS A 81 13.27 9.19 3.12
CA LYS A 81 14.55 9.49 3.78
C LYS A 81 15.61 8.44 3.41
N PRO A 82 16.14 8.41 2.17
CA PRO A 82 17.07 7.36 1.72
C PRO A 82 18.29 7.12 2.62
N GLN A 83 18.68 8.13 3.41
CA GLN A 83 19.80 8.04 4.35
C GLN A 83 19.48 7.20 5.60
N GLN A 84 18.22 6.84 5.84
CA GLN A 84 17.84 5.89 6.87
C GLN A 84 18.06 4.46 6.36
N GLY A 85 19.32 4.06 6.18
CA GLY A 85 19.68 2.75 5.61
C GLY A 85 18.96 1.59 6.30
N ARG A 86 18.77 1.67 7.62
CA ARG A 86 18.00 0.70 8.43
C ARG A 86 16.57 0.44 7.96
N PHE A 87 15.97 1.37 7.21
CA PHE A 87 14.60 1.24 6.71
C PHE A 87 14.55 0.60 5.32
N TYR A 88 15.65 0.63 4.56
CA TYR A 88 15.70 0.19 3.16
C TYR A 88 16.62 -1.00 2.91
N VAL A 89 17.55 -1.27 3.82
CA VAL A 89 18.58 -2.31 3.70
C VAL A 89 18.30 -3.40 4.75
N ALA A 90 18.30 -4.64 4.29
CA ALA A 90 18.11 -5.82 5.12
C ALA A 90 19.40 -6.19 5.86
N GLU A 91 19.27 -7.02 6.89
CA GLU A 91 20.38 -7.64 7.59
C GLU A 91 21.21 -8.51 6.63
N ASP A 92 20.58 -9.21 5.72
CA ASP A 92 21.20 -10.14 4.78
C ASP A 92 20.37 -10.20 3.49
N ASP A 93 20.80 -11.03 2.54
CA ASP A 93 20.13 -11.25 1.25
C ASP A 93 18.77 -11.96 1.38
N SER A 94 18.43 -12.51 2.54
CA SER A 94 17.10 -13.08 2.82
C SER A 94 16.02 -12.01 3.05
N GLY A 95 16.40 -10.73 3.15
CA GLY A 95 15.47 -9.62 3.34
C GLY A 95 15.12 -9.31 4.80
N LYS A 96 15.72 -10.03 5.74
CA LYS A 96 15.47 -9.89 7.19
C LYS A 96 15.68 -8.45 7.68
N ALA A 97 14.79 -7.97 8.56
CA ALA A 97 14.96 -6.67 9.20
C ALA A 97 16.27 -6.58 10.01
N GLN A 98 16.89 -5.39 10.05
CA GLN A 98 18.10 -5.19 10.84
C GLN A 98 17.79 -5.25 12.35
N THR A 99 18.56 -6.05 13.08
CA THR A 99 18.36 -6.27 14.53
C THR A 99 19.42 -5.60 15.39
N GLN A 100 20.58 -5.27 14.83
CA GLN A 100 21.65 -4.59 15.54
C GLN A 100 21.42 -3.08 15.55
N LYS A 101 21.77 -2.40 16.66
CA LYS A 101 21.67 -0.94 16.83
C LYS A 101 22.71 -0.15 16.01
N ARG A 102 22.89 -0.53 14.73
CA ARG A 102 23.84 0.07 13.80
C ARG A 102 23.50 1.52 13.52
N ASN A 103 24.53 2.33 13.32
CA ASN A 103 24.31 3.65 12.75
C ASN A 103 23.93 3.55 11.26
N ASN A 104 23.51 4.66 10.64
CA ASN A 104 23.04 4.66 9.25
C ASN A 104 24.14 4.35 8.21
N GLU A 105 25.42 4.54 8.56
CA GLU A 105 26.56 4.21 7.70
C GLU A 105 26.83 2.70 7.72
N GLU A 106 26.78 2.09 8.91
CA GLU A 106 26.93 0.65 9.12
C GLU A 106 25.78 -0.16 8.52
N ALA A 107 24.56 0.36 8.64
CA ALA A 107 23.33 -0.21 8.11
C ALA A 107 23.14 -0.01 6.60
N GLY A 108 24.05 0.72 5.94
CA GLY A 108 23.94 1.13 4.55
C GLY A 108 24.15 0.02 3.52
N TYR A 109 24.17 0.41 2.24
CA TYR A 109 24.31 -0.52 1.11
C TYR A 109 25.73 -1.10 1.01
N LYS A 110 25.92 -2.32 1.50
CA LYS A 110 27.19 -3.06 1.56
C LYS A 110 27.05 -4.46 0.97
N ALA A 111 28.17 -5.11 0.65
CA ALA A 111 28.15 -6.50 0.21
C ALA A 111 27.48 -7.41 1.25
N CYS A 112 26.86 -8.51 0.80
CA CYS A 112 26.14 -9.48 1.63
C CYS A 112 24.92 -8.92 2.40
N ARG A 113 24.44 -7.71 2.07
CA ARG A 113 23.15 -7.18 2.53
C ARG A 113 22.10 -7.33 1.42
N GLY A 114 20.84 -7.42 1.81
CA GLY A 114 19.70 -7.36 0.89
C GLY A 114 19.01 -5.99 0.87
N LEU A 115 18.06 -5.82 -0.05
CA LEU A 115 17.11 -4.71 -0.03
C LEU A 115 15.81 -5.11 0.66
N ARG A 116 15.17 -4.14 1.30
CA ARG A 116 13.83 -4.32 1.85
C ARG A 116 12.79 -3.80 0.89
N GLY A 117 11.85 -4.66 0.50
CA GLY A 117 10.78 -4.36 -0.45
C GLY A 117 9.63 -3.50 0.11
N ARG A 118 9.73 -2.99 1.34
CA ARG A 118 8.59 -2.35 2.00
C ARG A 118 8.49 -0.86 1.68
N LYS A 119 7.59 -0.51 0.75
CA LYS A 119 7.06 0.86 0.59
C LYS A 119 5.56 0.83 0.36
N VAL A 120 4.84 0.23 1.30
CA VAL A 120 3.38 0.20 1.34
C VAL A 120 2.85 1.18 2.38
N TYR A 121 1.66 1.71 2.14
CA TYR A 121 0.93 2.53 3.12
C TYR A 121 -0.21 1.68 3.67
N PRO A 122 -0.01 0.95 4.78
CA PRO A 122 -1.02 0.02 5.27
C PRO A 122 -2.34 0.74 5.58
N HIS A 123 -3.44 -0.01 5.48
CA HIS A 123 -4.71 0.45 6.02
C HIS A 123 -4.55 0.73 7.52
N HIS A 124 -5.27 1.71 8.04
CA HIS A 124 -5.36 1.96 9.47
C HIS A 124 -6.83 1.97 9.82
N LYS A 125 -7.24 1.00 10.64
CA LYS A 125 -8.62 0.84 11.05
C LYS A 125 -8.87 1.81 12.21
N LEU A 126 -9.68 2.84 11.94
CA LEU A 126 -10.16 3.71 13.01
C LEU A 126 -11.17 2.93 13.87
N PRO A 127 -11.16 3.11 15.20
CA PRO A 127 -12.19 2.56 16.08
C PRO A 127 -13.58 3.00 15.64
N ASP A 128 -14.57 2.10 15.74
CA ASP A 128 -15.93 2.35 15.29
C ASP A 128 -16.56 3.56 16.01
N GLU A 129 -16.16 3.81 17.27
CA GLU A 129 -16.62 4.94 18.09
C GLU A 129 -16.24 6.31 17.52
N ILE A 130 -15.16 6.37 16.73
CA ILE A 130 -14.69 7.63 16.13
C ILE A 130 -14.74 7.62 14.61
N ASN A 131 -14.89 6.48 13.95
CA ASN A 131 -14.73 6.37 12.50
C ASN A 131 -15.61 7.37 11.73
N GLU A 132 -16.88 7.51 12.11
CA GLU A 132 -17.79 8.45 11.45
C GLU A 132 -17.47 9.91 11.80
N SER A 133 -17.23 10.23 13.08
CA SER A 133 -16.95 11.59 13.54
C SER A 133 -15.56 12.10 13.17
N TYR A 134 -14.62 11.20 12.85
CA TYR A 134 -13.25 11.52 12.46
C TYR A 134 -13.21 12.38 11.19
N TRP A 135 -14.06 12.05 10.21
CA TRP A 135 -14.11 12.71 8.91
C TRP A 135 -15.07 13.90 8.87
N GLN A 136 -15.99 14.01 9.84
CA GLN A 136 -16.95 15.11 9.90
C GLN A 136 -16.30 16.46 10.24
N ASN A 137 -16.83 17.55 9.69
CA ASN A 137 -16.35 18.92 9.93
C ASN A 137 -14.83 19.05 9.72
N PRO A 138 -14.33 18.76 8.50
CA PRO A 138 -12.88 18.64 8.26
C PRO A 138 -12.10 19.95 8.41
N MET A 139 -12.81 21.07 8.45
CA MET A 139 -12.24 22.40 8.74
C MET A 139 -12.06 22.71 10.23
N SER A 140 -12.58 21.88 11.14
CA SER A 140 -12.45 22.10 12.60
C SER A 140 -11.01 22.39 13.02
N ALA A 141 -10.83 23.38 13.88
CA ALA A 141 -9.54 23.68 14.52
C ALA A 141 -9.18 22.63 15.58
N GLU A 142 -10.18 21.95 16.15
CA GLU A 142 -9.96 20.88 17.11
C GLU A 142 -9.51 19.61 16.40
N LEU A 143 -8.26 19.21 16.68
CA LEU A 143 -7.64 18.01 16.12
C LEU A 143 -7.93 16.76 16.96
N LYS A 144 -8.20 16.93 18.25
CA LYS A 144 -8.45 15.82 19.17
C LYS A 144 -9.78 15.16 18.83
N THR A 145 -9.84 13.84 18.88
CA THR A 145 -11.12 13.11 18.80
C THR A 145 -11.64 12.82 20.21
N SER A 146 -12.78 12.13 20.32
CA SER A 146 -13.27 11.66 21.62
C SER A 146 -12.37 10.60 22.27
N LEU A 147 -11.43 9.99 21.52
CA LEU A 147 -10.47 9.03 22.05
C LEU A 147 -9.09 9.67 22.22
N ASP A 148 -8.53 9.53 23.42
CA ASP A 148 -7.38 10.30 23.89
C ASP A 148 -6.10 10.14 23.04
N ASN A 149 -5.96 9.05 22.27
CA ASN A 149 -4.80 8.78 21.40
C ASN A 149 -5.04 8.99 19.90
N TYR A 150 -6.23 9.48 19.52
CA TYR A 150 -6.59 9.67 18.12
C TYR A 150 -6.74 11.15 17.81
N PHE A 151 -6.12 11.56 16.71
CA PHE A 151 -6.17 12.93 16.21
C PHE A 151 -6.53 12.94 14.73
N ARG A 152 -7.08 14.05 14.24
CA ARG A 152 -7.34 14.30 12.83
C ARG A 152 -6.05 14.62 12.09
N GLU A 153 -5.30 13.57 11.82
CA GLU A 153 -3.91 13.62 11.36
C GLU A 153 -3.80 14.10 9.92
N PHE A 154 -4.88 13.97 9.16
CA PHE A 154 -4.99 14.57 7.84
C PHE A 154 -4.97 16.10 7.86
N ARG A 155 -5.37 16.73 8.97
CA ARG A 155 -5.58 18.17 9.05
C ARG A 155 -4.27 18.89 9.40
N ARG A 156 -3.93 19.91 8.62
CA ARG A 156 -2.85 20.83 9.01
C ARG A 156 -3.29 21.63 10.24
N PRO A 157 -2.54 21.66 11.35
CA PRO A 157 -2.87 22.52 12.50
C PRO A 157 -2.91 23.99 12.09
N GLN A 158 -3.74 24.80 12.74
CA GLN A 158 -3.64 26.25 12.62
C GLN A 158 -2.37 26.75 13.33
N LYS A 159 -1.80 27.83 12.83
CA LYS A 159 -0.70 28.55 13.48
C LYS A 159 -1.22 29.95 13.81
N ASP A 160 -1.14 30.33 15.09
CA ASP A 160 -1.61 31.63 15.58
C ASP A 160 -3.07 31.92 15.17
N GLY A 161 -3.92 30.89 15.21
CA GLY A 161 -5.34 30.96 14.80
C GLY A 161 -5.59 31.03 13.29
N GLN A 162 -4.54 30.91 12.46
CA GLN A 162 -4.65 31.00 11.00
C GLN A 162 -4.37 29.68 10.30
N GLU A 163 -5.06 29.48 9.18
CA GLU A 163 -4.83 28.35 8.29
C GLU A 163 -3.47 28.40 7.62
N GLN A 164 -2.74 27.28 7.66
CA GLN A 164 -1.45 27.17 7.01
C GLN A 164 -1.59 26.56 5.60
N ARG A 165 -1.32 27.37 4.58
CA ARG A 165 -1.27 26.97 3.16
C ARG A 165 0.06 27.42 2.58
N ASP A 166 1.00 26.51 2.46
CA ASP A 166 2.35 26.79 1.99
C ASP A 166 2.78 25.81 0.90
N ASN A 167 4.02 25.93 0.43
CA ASN A 167 4.56 25.06 -0.62
C ASN A 167 4.91 23.64 -0.13
N GLN A 168 4.71 23.34 1.16
CA GLN A 168 4.97 22.04 1.77
C GLN A 168 3.69 21.20 1.91
N ASN A 169 2.51 21.80 1.74
CA ASN A 169 1.23 21.08 1.79
C ASN A 169 0.34 21.26 0.55
N ARG A 170 -0.80 20.56 0.60
CA ARG A 170 -1.86 20.62 -0.41
C ARG A 170 -3.18 20.85 0.31
N SER A 171 -4.10 21.55 -0.34
CA SER A 171 -5.47 21.67 0.11
C SER A 171 -6.40 20.88 -0.82
N ILE A 172 -7.37 20.19 -0.24
CA ILE A 172 -8.40 19.45 -0.98
C ILE A 172 -9.73 20.21 -0.93
N LYS A 173 -10.50 20.14 -2.02
CA LYS A 173 -11.81 20.82 -2.13
C LYS A 173 -13.00 19.90 -1.86
N GLY A 174 -12.76 18.61 -1.76
CA GLY A 174 -13.77 17.62 -1.47
C GLY A 174 -13.17 16.22 -1.51
N TRP A 175 -13.99 15.22 -1.19
CA TRP A 175 -13.63 13.81 -1.28
C TRP A 175 -14.82 12.92 -1.59
N VAL A 176 -14.54 11.69 -1.98
CA VAL A 176 -15.54 10.61 -1.98
C VAL A 176 -15.78 10.18 -0.54
N LYS A 177 -17.04 10.18 -0.10
CA LYS A 177 -17.40 9.85 1.28
C LYS A 177 -17.11 8.38 1.61
N PRO A 178 -16.82 8.06 2.88
CA PRO A 178 -16.77 6.67 3.35
C PRO A 178 -18.03 5.90 2.96
N LYS A 179 -17.90 4.60 2.67
CA LYS A 179 -19.01 3.70 2.29
C LYS A 179 -19.67 4.05 0.93
N THR A 180 -19.03 4.86 0.08
CA THR A 180 -19.44 5.01 -1.33
C THR A 180 -19.04 3.78 -2.11
N GLU A 181 -19.99 3.19 -2.82
CA GLU A 181 -19.84 1.93 -3.55
C GLU A 181 -19.85 2.13 -5.06
N PHE A 182 -18.97 1.40 -5.73
CA PHE A 182 -18.83 1.37 -7.18
C PHE A 182 -18.84 -0.07 -7.65
N ILE A 183 -19.46 -0.32 -8.80
CA ILE A 183 -19.46 -1.62 -9.47
C ILE A 183 -18.80 -1.48 -10.84
N PHE A 184 -18.04 -2.51 -11.23
CA PHE A 184 -17.41 -2.61 -12.54
C PHE A 184 -17.01 -4.04 -12.84
N ASP A 185 -16.93 -4.38 -14.12
CA ASP A 185 -16.46 -5.68 -14.58
C ASP A 185 -14.95 -5.68 -14.83
N ILE A 186 -14.30 -6.83 -14.63
CA ILE A 186 -12.95 -7.08 -15.10
C ILE A 186 -13.01 -8.22 -16.11
N HIS A 187 -12.65 -7.91 -17.36
CA HIS A 187 -12.48 -8.90 -18.40
C HIS A 187 -11.02 -9.29 -18.50
N PHE A 188 -10.75 -10.56 -18.78
CA PHE A 188 -9.41 -11.03 -19.07
C PHE A 188 -9.41 -12.08 -20.18
N ILE A 189 -8.26 -12.26 -20.82
CA ILE A 189 -8.03 -13.32 -21.82
C ILE A 189 -6.65 -13.92 -21.60
N ASN A 190 -6.41 -15.16 -22.03
CA ASN A 190 -5.06 -15.76 -22.04
C ASN A 190 -4.29 -15.64 -20.71
N LEU A 191 -5.00 -15.76 -19.58
CA LEU A 191 -4.40 -15.89 -18.26
C LEU A 191 -4.34 -17.36 -17.86
N SER A 192 -3.25 -17.74 -17.21
CA SER A 192 -3.13 -19.05 -16.56
C SER A 192 -4.03 -19.14 -15.32
N GLU A 193 -4.36 -20.36 -14.89
CA GLU A 193 -5.12 -20.61 -13.65
C GLU A 193 -4.44 -19.96 -12.43
N VAL A 194 -3.10 -19.94 -12.40
CA VAL A 194 -2.31 -19.27 -11.34
C VAL A 194 -2.49 -17.75 -11.35
N GLU A 195 -2.47 -17.11 -12.53
CA GLU A 195 -2.67 -15.67 -12.66
C GLU A 195 -4.10 -15.26 -12.31
N VAL A 196 -5.09 -16.06 -12.72
CA VAL A 196 -6.49 -15.87 -12.35
C VAL A 196 -6.69 -16.05 -10.85
N GLY A 197 -6.05 -17.06 -10.23
CA GLY A 197 -6.09 -17.26 -8.79
C GLY A 197 -5.51 -16.08 -8.01
N ALA A 198 -4.36 -15.56 -8.44
CA ALA A 198 -3.78 -14.36 -7.85
C ALA A 198 -4.71 -13.15 -7.99
N LEU A 199 -5.36 -12.98 -9.15
CA LEU A 199 -6.32 -11.90 -9.36
C LEU A 199 -7.55 -12.04 -8.47
N ILE A 200 -8.15 -13.23 -8.36
CA ILE A 200 -9.30 -13.49 -7.48
C ILE A 200 -8.97 -13.16 -6.03
N LEU A 201 -7.80 -13.59 -5.53
CA LEU A 201 -7.34 -13.24 -4.19
C LEU A 201 -7.30 -11.71 -4.00
N LEU A 202 -6.72 -10.98 -4.95
CA LEU A 202 -6.65 -9.52 -4.88
C LEU A 202 -8.03 -8.85 -4.93
N LEU A 203 -8.98 -9.41 -5.66
CA LEU A 203 -10.34 -8.85 -5.81
C LEU A 203 -11.27 -9.18 -4.65
N ASN A 204 -10.93 -10.17 -3.83
CA ASN A 204 -11.80 -10.65 -2.75
C ASN A 204 -11.02 -10.92 -1.46
N LEU A 205 -10.39 -9.88 -0.92
CA LEU A 205 -9.71 -9.95 0.37
C LEU A 205 -10.73 -9.99 1.51
N GLU A 206 -10.69 -11.04 2.33
CA GLU A 206 -11.63 -11.26 3.45
C GLU A 206 -11.72 -10.04 4.39
N ASP A 207 -10.59 -9.73 5.04
CA ASP A 207 -10.43 -8.61 5.99
C ASP A 207 -9.48 -7.52 5.49
N GLY A 208 -9.25 -7.44 4.17
CA GLY A 208 -8.24 -6.58 3.57
C GLY A 208 -8.80 -5.37 2.83
N PHE A 209 -8.02 -4.28 2.83
CA PHE A 209 -8.27 -3.08 2.05
C PHE A 209 -7.09 -2.77 1.13
N HIS A 210 -7.42 -2.36 -0.10
CA HIS A 210 -6.49 -1.74 -1.02
C HIS A 210 -6.32 -0.25 -0.71
N ARG A 211 -5.26 0.32 -1.28
CA ARG A 211 -4.89 1.72 -1.06
C ARG A 211 -4.81 2.47 -2.38
N PHE A 212 -5.75 3.38 -2.61
CA PHE A 212 -5.93 4.09 -3.87
C PHE A 212 -5.95 5.62 -3.66
N GLY A 213 -5.52 6.39 -4.67
CA GLY A 213 -5.54 7.86 -4.60
C GLY A 213 -4.45 8.52 -3.76
N GLY A 214 -4.61 9.82 -3.51
CA GLY A 214 -3.68 10.66 -2.74
C GLY A 214 -3.92 10.58 -1.22
N GLY A 215 -2.98 11.09 -0.42
CA GLY A 215 -3.17 11.20 1.03
C GLY A 215 -3.13 9.87 1.80
N LYS A 216 -2.67 8.77 1.19
CA LYS A 216 -2.52 7.45 1.84
C LYS A 216 -1.81 7.48 3.21
N PRO A 217 -0.76 8.28 3.44
CA PRO A 217 -0.13 8.38 4.77
C PRO A 217 -1.02 9.02 5.84
N LEU A 218 -2.08 9.73 5.45
CA LEU A 218 -3.03 10.43 6.31
C LEU A 218 -4.34 9.66 6.47
N GLY A 219 -4.38 8.39 6.07
CA GLY A 219 -5.56 7.52 6.21
C GLY A 219 -6.45 7.43 4.97
N PHE A 220 -6.38 8.39 4.04
CA PHE A 220 -7.24 8.40 2.85
C PHE A 220 -7.03 7.19 1.94
N GLY A 221 -8.08 6.83 1.19
CA GLY A 221 -7.96 5.91 0.06
C GLY A 221 -8.03 4.42 0.41
N SER A 222 -8.68 4.05 1.52
CA SER A 222 -9.00 2.65 1.81
C SER A 222 -10.16 2.20 0.93
N VAL A 223 -9.96 1.12 0.17
CA VAL A 223 -10.99 0.55 -0.70
C VAL A 223 -11.08 -0.94 -0.43
N LYS A 224 -12.29 -1.44 -0.14
CA LYS A 224 -12.56 -2.88 -0.13
C LYS A 224 -13.06 -3.26 -1.52
N LEU A 225 -12.56 -4.38 -2.04
CA LEU A 225 -13.10 -5.02 -3.22
C LEU A 225 -13.84 -6.29 -2.77
N VAL A 226 -14.97 -6.54 -3.40
CA VAL A 226 -15.80 -7.73 -3.17
C VAL A 226 -16.13 -8.29 -4.53
N LEU A 227 -15.94 -9.59 -4.70
CA LEU A 227 -16.30 -10.27 -5.94
C LEU A 227 -17.80 -10.59 -5.90
N ASP A 228 -18.58 -9.93 -6.76
CA ASP A 228 -20.03 -10.16 -6.88
C ASP A 228 -20.35 -11.45 -7.66
N GLY A 229 -19.58 -11.71 -8.73
CA GLY A 229 -19.70 -12.92 -9.54
C GLY A 229 -18.48 -13.12 -10.43
N SER A 230 -18.39 -14.29 -11.07
CA SER A 230 -17.31 -14.59 -12.01
C SER A 230 -17.71 -15.63 -13.05
N GLU A 231 -17.30 -15.42 -14.29
CA GLU A 231 -17.40 -16.39 -15.38
C GLU A 231 -16.01 -16.64 -15.96
N ILE A 232 -15.45 -17.81 -15.66
CA ILE A 232 -14.10 -18.20 -16.05
C ILE A 232 -14.20 -19.38 -17.01
N PHE A 233 -13.60 -19.26 -18.18
CA PHE A 233 -13.64 -20.33 -19.19
C PHE A 233 -12.28 -20.54 -19.82
N LYS A 234 -11.97 -21.80 -20.13
CA LYS A 234 -10.85 -22.15 -21.00
C LYS A 234 -11.19 -21.74 -22.43
N GLY A 235 -10.17 -21.40 -23.22
CA GLY A 235 -10.37 -21.02 -24.62
C GLY A 235 -11.09 -22.10 -25.45
N SER A 236 -10.87 -23.38 -25.14
CA SER A 236 -11.60 -24.50 -25.75
C SER A 236 -13.08 -24.53 -25.41
N GLU A 237 -13.45 -24.09 -24.21
CA GLU A 237 -14.84 -24.04 -23.73
C GLU A 237 -15.58 -22.86 -24.35
N LEU A 238 -14.96 -21.66 -24.35
CA LEU A 238 -15.51 -20.50 -25.07
C LEU A 238 -15.68 -20.79 -26.56
N LYS A 239 -14.72 -21.49 -27.18
CA LYS A 239 -14.85 -21.91 -28.57
C LYS A 239 -16.12 -22.73 -28.77
N LYS A 240 -16.33 -23.79 -27.99
CA LYS A 240 -17.56 -24.60 -28.06
C LYS A 240 -18.81 -23.74 -27.86
N HIS A 241 -18.79 -22.85 -26.88
CA HIS A 241 -19.91 -21.95 -26.59
C HIS A 241 -20.27 -21.05 -27.79
N TYR A 242 -19.30 -20.45 -28.46
CA TYR A 242 -19.54 -19.62 -29.65
C TYR A 242 -19.98 -20.42 -30.89
N PHE A 243 -19.74 -21.74 -30.92
CA PHE A 243 -20.20 -22.61 -32.02
C PHE A 243 -21.62 -23.16 -31.78
N ALA A 244 -22.14 -23.12 -30.56
CA ALA A 244 -23.51 -23.49 -30.24
C ALA A 244 -24.46 -22.36 -30.64
N LEU A 245 -25.13 -22.50 -31.79
CA LEU A 245 -26.01 -21.47 -32.36
C LEU A 245 -27.51 -21.73 -32.11
N ASP A 246 -27.88 -22.95 -31.73
CA ASP A 246 -29.26 -23.37 -31.48
C ASP A 246 -29.50 -23.75 -29.99
N GLU A 247 -30.74 -23.62 -29.50
CA GLU A 247 -31.10 -23.87 -28.09
C GLU A 247 -30.82 -25.31 -27.61
N GLU A 248 -30.83 -26.29 -28.52
CA GLU A 248 -30.51 -27.68 -28.20
C GLU A 248 -29.01 -27.87 -27.91
N ASP A 249 -28.14 -27.13 -28.60
CA ASP A 249 -26.69 -27.11 -28.34
C ASP A 249 -26.35 -26.36 -27.03
N LEU A 250 -27.26 -25.51 -26.56
CA LEU A 250 -27.13 -24.75 -25.31
C LEU A 250 -27.36 -25.61 -24.06
N ALA A 251 -27.92 -26.83 -24.18
CA ALA A 251 -28.09 -27.75 -23.06
C ALA A 251 -26.76 -28.34 -22.56
N ASP A 252 -25.75 -28.45 -23.44
CA ASP A 252 -24.42 -29.01 -23.16
C ASP A 252 -23.36 -27.92 -22.90
N LYS A 253 -23.82 -26.76 -22.41
CA LYS A 253 -22.93 -25.61 -22.14
C LYS A 253 -21.82 -25.98 -21.18
N PRO A 254 -20.56 -25.58 -21.48
CA PRO A 254 -19.50 -25.69 -20.50
C PRO A 254 -19.87 -24.84 -19.28
N LYS A 255 -19.70 -25.42 -18.10
CA LYS A 255 -19.84 -24.68 -16.85
C LYS A 255 -18.58 -23.83 -16.63
N PRO A 256 -18.72 -22.62 -16.05
CA PRO A 256 -17.56 -21.84 -15.67
C PRO A 256 -16.64 -22.63 -14.74
N THR A 257 -15.34 -22.44 -14.90
CA THR A 257 -14.33 -22.91 -13.93
C THR A 257 -14.60 -22.24 -12.58
N GLU A 258 -14.61 -23.03 -11.52
CA GLU A 258 -14.80 -22.52 -10.17
C GLU A 258 -13.62 -21.65 -9.74
N THR A 259 -13.89 -20.52 -9.09
CA THR A 259 -12.86 -19.61 -8.55
C THR A 259 -11.90 -20.33 -7.60
N LYS A 260 -12.42 -21.27 -6.82
CA LYS A 260 -11.64 -22.10 -5.90
C LYS A 260 -10.53 -22.88 -6.59
N THR A 261 -10.78 -23.44 -7.78
CA THR A 261 -9.75 -24.16 -8.55
C THR A 261 -8.59 -23.25 -8.92
N CYS A 262 -8.87 -22.01 -9.34
CA CYS A 262 -7.81 -21.03 -9.64
C CYS A 262 -7.06 -20.59 -8.37
N LEU A 263 -7.76 -20.38 -7.25
CA LEU A 263 -7.14 -20.07 -5.96
C LEU A 263 -6.19 -21.19 -5.51
N GLU A 264 -6.60 -22.45 -5.58
CA GLU A 264 -5.77 -23.62 -5.27
C GLU A 264 -4.54 -23.71 -6.18
N ALA A 265 -4.67 -23.36 -7.46
CA ALA A 265 -3.54 -23.29 -8.38
C ALA A 265 -2.53 -22.19 -7.97
N PHE A 266 -3.03 -21.03 -7.56
CA PHE A 266 -2.18 -19.95 -7.05
C PHE A 266 -1.49 -20.34 -5.73
N GLU A 267 -2.22 -20.92 -4.78
CA GLU A 267 -1.66 -21.41 -3.52
C GLU A 267 -0.59 -22.49 -3.75
N THR A 268 -0.85 -23.41 -4.68
CA THR A 268 0.15 -24.42 -5.08
C THR A 268 1.39 -23.76 -5.67
N ALA A 269 1.23 -22.72 -6.50
CA ALA A 269 2.36 -22.00 -7.08
C ALA A 269 3.16 -21.21 -6.04
N ILE A 270 2.49 -20.55 -5.08
CA ILE A 270 3.17 -19.76 -4.04
C ILE A 270 3.91 -20.66 -3.03
N ASN A 271 3.40 -21.87 -2.78
CA ASN A 271 4.04 -22.86 -1.91
C ASN A 271 5.29 -23.51 -2.52
N LYS A 272 5.50 -23.39 -3.84
CA LYS A 272 6.71 -23.92 -4.50
C LYS A 272 7.95 -23.05 -4.29
N TYR A 273 7.80 -21.84 -3.77
CA TYR A 273 8.95 -20.97 -3.50
C TYR A 273 9.77 -21.53 -2.31
N PRO A 274 11.11 -21.56 -2.43
CA PRO A 274 11.98 -22.15 -1.41
C PRO A 274 11.87 -21.44 -0.07
N ASP A 275 12.17 -22.17 1.01
CA ASP A 275 12.25 -21.66 2.39
C ASP A 275 10.98 -20.92 2.87
N GLY A 276 9.82 -21.27 2.30
CA GLY A 276 8.55 -20.62 2.63
C GLY A 276 8.45 -19.15 2.18
N ASN A 277 9.34 -18.69 1.27
CA ASN A 277 9.37 -17.30 0.80
C ASN A 277 8.04 -16.82 0.23
N GLY A 278 7.37 -17.65 -0.57
CA GLY A 278 6.08 -17.30 -1.15
C GLY A 278 5.03 -17.01 -0.07
N GLN A 279 4.97 -17.85 0.98
CA GLN A 279 4.06 -17.65 2.10
C GLN A 279 4.40 -16.38 2.89
N ARG A 280 5.68 -16.08 3.13
CA ARG A 280 6.08 -14.83 3.80
C ARG A 280 5.67 -13.59 3.01
N ILE A 281 5.79 -13.62 1.68
CA ILE A 281 5.35 -12.51 0.82
C ILE A 281 3.83 -12.35 0.89
N LEU A 282 3.09 -13.45 0.78
CA LEU A 282 1.63 -13.45 0.87
C LEU A 282 1.16 -12.91 2.23
N GLN A 283 1.70 -13.43 3.33
CA GLN A 283 1.41 -12.96 4.68
C GLN A 283 1.74 -11.47 4.86
N SER A 284 2.86 -11.02 4.31
CA SER A 284 3.24 -9.60 4.36
C SER A 284 2.24 -8.71 3.60
N PHE A 285 1.80 -9.16 2.42
CA PHE A 285 0.77 -8.46 1.65
C PHE A 285 -0.56 -8.42 2.41
N LEU A 286 -1.02 -9.56 2.92
CA LEU A 286 -2.28 -9.67 3.67
C LEU A 286 -2.24 -8.84 4.96
N ALA A 287 -1.12 -8.82 5.69
CA ALA A 287 -0.93 -7.95 6.85
C ALA A 287 -1.00 -6.47 6.46
N SER A 288 -0.40 -6.08 5.32
CA SER A 288 -0.52 -4.71 4.81
C SER A 288 -1.95 -4.32 4.45
N ALA A 289 -2.70 -5.25 3.85
CA ALA A 289 -4.06 -5.02 3.39
C ALA A 289 -5.03 -4.96 4.58
N ARG A 290 -4.90 -5.88 5.55
CA ARG A 290 -5.64 -5.85 6.81
C ARG A 290 -5.36 -4.55 7.58
N GLY A 291 -4.10 -4.10 7.56
CA GLY A 291 -3.70 -2.87 8.19
C GLY A 291 -3.50 -2.99 9.68
N PHE A 292 -3.57 -1.85 10.38
CA PHE A 292 -3.33 -1.75 11.82
C PHE A 292 -4.52 -1.14 12.57
N ASP A 293 -4.82 -1.69 13.74
CA ASP A 293 -5.72 -1.11 14.74
C ASP A 293 -4.97 -0.08 15.60
N LYS A 294 -4.35 0.92 14.95
CA LYS A 294 -3.49 1.92 15.57
C LYS A 294 -3.76 3.32 15.02
N PRO A 295 -3.48 4.39 15.80
CA PRO A 295 -3.59 5.76 15.32
C PRO A 295 -2.74 6.01 14.06
N ILE A 296 -3.25 6.86 13.18
CA ILE A 296 -2.62 7.20 11.90
C ILE A 296 -1.63 8.33 12.12
N HIS A 297 -0.32 8.07 12.14
CA HIS A 297 0.62 9.20 12.15
C HIS A 297 2.01 8.87 11.62
N TYR A 298 2.69 9.93 11.16
CA TYR A 298 4.14 9.87 10.98
C TYR A 298 4.84 9.79 12.34
N PRO A 299 6.05 9.18 12.41
CA PRO A 299 6.85 9.19 13.62
C PRO A 299 7.04 10.62 14.15
N ARG A 300 6.77 10.82 15.44
CA ARG A 300 6.93 12.08 16.18
C ARG A 300 7.23 11.77 17.65
N THR A 301 7.80 12.74 18.36
CA THR A 301 8.22 12.60 19.76
C THR A 301 7.14 12.95 20.79
N THR A 302 5.96 13.36 20.32
CA THR A 302 4.86 13.87 21.14
C THR A 302 3.58 13.12 20.82
N LYS A 303 2.68 13.03 21.80
CA LYS A 303 1.35 12.45 21.57
C LYS A 303 0.51 13.30 20.62
N GLU A 304 0.49 14.62 20.87
CA GLU A 304 -0.22 15.58 20.03
C GLU A 304 0.51 15.79 18.69
N PRO A 305 -0.23 15.90 17.57
CA PRO A 305 0.35 16.10 16.24
C PRO A 305 0.92 17.51 16.04
N TYR A 306 0.54 18.46 16.89
CA TYR A 306 1.05 19.82 16.90
C TYR A 306 1.26 20.29 18.33
N LEU A 307 2.52 20.46 18.71
CA LEU A 307 2.91 20.97 20.02
C LEU A 307 4.09 21.93 19.86
N VAL A 308 3.95 23.12 20.42
CA VAL A 308 4.97 24.16 20.42
C VAL A 308 5.41 24.43 21.85
N GLU A 309 6.69 24.24 22.12
CA GLU A 309 7.30 24.56 23.42
C GLU A 309 8.40 25.61 23.20
N TYR A 310 8.39 26.67 24.00
CA TYR A 310 9.36 27.77 23.93
C TYR A 310 9.55 28.32 22.49
N GLY A 311 8.45 28.43 21.73
CA GLY A 311 8.45 28.94 20.35
C GLY A 311 8.97 27.96 19.28
N LYS A 312 9.19 26.68 19.63
CA LYS A 312 9.65 25.64 18.70
C LYS A 312 8.62 24.51 18.60
N GLU A 313 8.31 24.08 17.38
CA GLU A 313 7.47 22.90 17.14
C GLU A 313 8.23 21.62 17.52
N VAL A 314 7.88 21.06 18.69
CA VAL A 314 8.49 19.83 19.21
C VAL A 314 7.86 18.57 18.62
N SER A 315 6.64 18.66 18.07
CA SER A 315 5.94 17.57 17.38
C SER A 315 6.42 17.29 15.96
N ALA A 316 7.34 18.11 15.43
CA ALA A 316 7.83 17.97 14.06
C ALA A 316 8.46 16.58 13.82
N SER A 317 8.02 15.89 12.76
CA SER A 317 8.38 14.48 12.50
C SER A 317 9.89 14.21 12.40
N PHE A 318 10.68 15.20 11.96
CA PHE A 318 12.13 15.04 11.88
C PHE A 318 12.80 14.85 13.25
N ASN A 319 12.18 15.34 14.33
CA ASN A 319 12.70 15.20 15.70
C ASN A 319 12.81 13.72 16.09
N TRP A 320 11.85 12.88 15.69
CA TRP A 320 11.89 11.44 15.95
C TRP A 320 13.11 10.78 15.31
N PHE A 321 13.40 11.11 14.05
CA PHE A 321 14.57 10.58 13.36
C PHE A 321 15.89 11.06 13.97
N VAL A 322 15.93 12.31 14.47
CA VAL A 322 17.10 12.82 15.20
C VAL A 322 17.28 12.02 16.48
N ALA A 323 16.22 11.87 17.28
CA ALA A 323 16.26 11.12 18.55
C ALA A 323 16.71 9.66 18.34
N ASN A 324 16.13 8.96 17.35
CA ASN A 324 16.48 7.59 17.02
C ASN A 324 17.98 7.42 16.62
N ASN A 325 18.58 8.48 16.06
CA ASN A 325 19.99 8.47 15.62
C ASN A 325 20.99 8.92 16.69
N ARG A 326 20.56 9.47 17.83
CA ARG A 326 21.47 9.87 18.91
C ARG A 326 22.14 8.66 19.54
N ALA A 327 23.25 8.88 20.25
CA ALA A 327 23.94 7.83 21.00
C ALA A 327 23.01 7.12 22.01
N SER A 328 22.08 7.86 22.62
CA SER A 328 21.05 7.32 23.53
C SER A 328 19.89 6.60 22.83
N GLY A 329 19.62 6.87 21.54
CA GLY A 329 18.48 6.27 20.84
C GLY A 329 18.64 4.77 20.58
N HIS A 330 17.55 4.07 20.27
CA HIS A 330 17.58 2.63 20.02
C HIS A 330 17.96 2.21 18.59
N LYS A 331 18.16 3.16 17.66
CA LYS A 331 18.51 2.90 16.25
C LYS A 331 17.51 1.92 15.63
N LEU A 332 16.24 2.15 15.92
CA LEU A 332 15.12 1.35 15.44
C LEU A 332 15.18 1.24 13.92
N ALA A 333 14.91 0.03 13.43
CA ALA A 333 14.69 -0.32 12.03
C ALA A 333 13.20 -0.63 11.83
N LEU A 334 12.72 -0.55 10.59
CA LEU A 334 11.36 -1.03 10.30
C LEU A 334 11.32 -2.56 10.55
N PRO A 335 10.37 -3.10 11.32
CA PRO A 335 10.17 -4.54 11.37
C PRO A 335 9.58 -5.06 10.06
N ASP A 336 9.48 -6.38 9.91
CA ASP A 336 8.66 -6.98 8.86
C ASP A 336 7.19 -6.67 9.11
N ILE A 337 6.41 -6.48 8.05
CA ILE A 337 5.08 -5.86 8.18
C ILE A 337 4.09 -6.71 8.97
N TYR A 338 4.25 -8.04 8.95
CA TYR A 338 3.41 -8.95 9.73
C TYR A 338 3.75 -8.90 11.24
N ASP A 339 4.96 -8.48 11.60
CA ASP A 339 5.41 -8.27 12.99
C ASP A 339 5.36 -6.78 13.40
N ASP A 340 4.85 -5.91 12.53
CA ASP A 340 4.94 -4.48 12.73
C ASP A 340 3.95 -3.98 13.77
N ASN A 341 4.52 -3.48 14.86
CA ASN A 341 3.77 -2.93 15.97
C ASN A 341 3.80 -1.40 16.03
N GLY A 342 4.24 -0.73 14.97
CA GLY A 342 4.46 0.71 14.97
C GLY A 342 5.70 1.08 15.77
N PHE A 343 6.10 2.34 15.65
CA PHE A 343 7.23 2.88 16.41
C PHE A 343 6.76 3.54 17.72
N PRO A 344 7.58 3.49 18.78
CA PRO A 344 7.32 4.27 19.97
C PRO A 344 7.43 5.76 19.65
N LEU A 345 6.71 6.60 20.40
CA LEU A 345 6.84 8.05 20.29
C LEU A 345 8.26 8.50 20.62
N LYS A 346 8.86 7.93 21.67
CA LYS A 346 10.26 8.18 22.05
C LYS A 346 11.11 6.97 21.64
N PRO A 347 11.96 7.10 20.62
CA PRO A 347 12.82 5.99 20.18
C PRO A 347 13.98 5.66 21.12
N GLU A 348 14.14 6.42 22.20
CA GLU A 348 15.06 6.16 23.31
C GLU A 348 14.43 5.38 24.48
N ASP A 349 13.10 5.29 24.52
CA ASP A 349 12.37 4.39 25.42
C ASP A 349 12.32 2.98 24.81
#